data_AF-A0A6N8UJA2-F1
#
_entry.id   AF-A0A6N8UJA2-F1
#
_cell.length_a   1.000
_cell.length_b   1.000
_cell.length_c   1.000
_cell.angle_alpha   90.00
_cell.angle_beta   90.00
_cell.angle_gamma   90.00
#
_symmetry.space_group_name_H-M   'P 1'
#
loop_
_entity.id
_entity.type
_entity.pdbx_description
1 polymer ?
#
loop_
_entity_poly.entity_id
_entity_poly.type
_entity_poly.pdbx_seq_one_letter_code
_entity_poly.pdbx_strand_id
1 'polypeptide(L)' 'MDAYIIGVDMIKFGRFPEKSVPQLGAEAALLALDDCGLPIQDMQALYCG' A
#
# COMPACT_ATOMS: atom_id res chain seq x y z
N MET A 1 -11.82 -11.55 18.08
CA MET A 1 -10.94 -11.64 16.90
C MET A 1 -9.88 -10.61 17.10
N ASP A 2 -8.62 -11.01 16.99
CA ASP A 2 -7.50 -10.10 17.07
C ASP A 2 -7.11 -9.67 15.65
N ALA A 3 -6.60 -8.45 15.53
CA ALA A 3 -6.09 -7.91 14.28
C ALA A 3 -4.59 -7.65 14.43
N TYR A 4 -3.85 -7.95 13.37
CA TYR A 4 -2.40 -7.83 13.36
C TYR A 4 -1.97 -7.01 12.14
N ILE A 5 -0.91 -6.22 12.30
CA ILE A 5 -0.23 -5.54 11.21
C ILE A 5 0.92 -6.45 10.80
N ILE A 6 0.88 -6.96 9.57
CA ILE A 6 1.87 -7.91 9.06
C ILE A 6 2.79 -7.32 7.98
N GLY A 7 2.47 -6.14 7.45
CA GLY A 7 3.29 -5.42 6.48
C GLY A 7 2.98 -3.92 6.49
N VAL A 8 4.02 -3.09 6.36
CA VAL A 8 3.92 -1.63 6.26
C VAL A 8 4.99 -1.08 5.34
N ASP A 9 4.66 -0.07 4.54
CA ASP A 9 5.65 0.67 3.77
C ASP A 9 5.12 2.09 3.44
N MET A 10 5.99 2.94 2.91
CA MET A 10 5.71 4.32 2.58
C MET A 10 6.54 4.79 1.38
N ILE A 11 5.87 5.39 0.39
CA ILE A 11 6.56 6.14 -0.66
C ILE A 11 7.29 7.36 -0.08
N LYS A 12 8.38 7.79 -0.73
CA LYS A 12 9.10 9.00 -0.29
C LYS A 12 8.16 10.20 -0.24
N PHE A 13 8.21 10.94 0.87
CA PHE A 13 7.46 12.18 0.99
C PHE A 13 8.03 13.24 0.04
N GLY A 14 7.19 13.85 -0.80
CA GLY A 14 7.65 14.78 -1.83
C GLY A 14 6.55 15.26 -2.76
N ARG A 15 6.94 16.06 -3.76
CA ARG A 15 6.05 16.52 -4.83
C ARG A 15 6.33 15.69 -6.09
N PHE A 16 5.31 14.99 -6.57
CA PHE A 16 5.35 14.17 -7.78
C PHE A 16 4.35 14.72 -8.80
N PRO A 17 4.66 15.84 -9.48
CA PRO A 17 3.73 16.46 -10.42
C PRO A 17 3.33 15.55 -11.59
N GLU A 18 4.15 14.55 -11.90
CA GLU A 18 3.92 13.54 -12.93
C GLU A 18 3.11 12.32 -12.46
N LYS A 19 2.87 12.18 -11.14
CA LYS A 19 2.10 11.05 -10.58
C LYS A 19 0.76 11.53 -10.05
N SER A 20 -0.29 10.80 -10.42
CA SER A 20 -1.63 10.96 -9.84
C SER A 20 -1.71 10.33 -8.45
N VAL A 21 -2.68 10.78 -7.64
CA VAL A 21 -2.93 10.25 -6.30
C VAL A 21 -3.15 8.72 -6.30
N PRO A 22 -3.95 8.13 -7.23
CA PRO A 22 -4.09 6.67 -7.29
C PRO A 22 -2.78 5.94 -7.57
N GLN A 23 -1.88 6.51 -8.38
CA GLN A 23 -0.58 5.89 -8.65
C GLN A 23 0.31 5.88 -7.40
N LEU A 24 0.31 6.98 -6.63
CA LEU A 24 1.04 7.07 -5.37
C LEU A 24 0.49 6.08 -4.33
N GLY A 25 -0.84 5.99 -4.21
CA GLY A 25 -1.50 5.04 -3.31
C GLY A 25 -1.26 3.58 -3.72
N ALA A 26 -1.30 3.27 -5.01
CA ALA A 26 -1.01 1.94 -5.53
C ALA A 26 0.45 1.53 -5.25
N GLU A 27 1.42 2.43 -5.44
CA GLU A 27 2.81 2.18 -5.13
C GLU A 27 3.02 1.88 -3.64
N ALA A 28 2.43 2.68 -2.74
CA ALA A 28 2.51 2.43 -1.30
C ALA A 28 1.85 1.10 -0.89
N ALA A 29 0.69 0.78 -1.46
CA ALA A 29 -0.03 -0.46 -1.17
C ALA A 29 0.74 -1.70 -1.62
N LEU A 30 1.37 -1.67 -2.81
CA LEU A 30 2.18 -2.77 -3.30
C LEU A 30 3.44 -2.97 -2.46
N LEU A 31 4.11 -1.90 -2.04
CA LEU A 31 5.26 -2.00 -1.15
C LEU A 31 4.91 -2.65 0.20
N ALA A 32 3.76 -2.30 0.80
CA ALA A 32 3.31 -2.93 2.04
C ALA A 32 2.94 -4.42 1.86
N LEU A 33 2.47 -4.81 0.68
CA LEU A 33 2.22 -6.20 0.33
C LEU A 33 3.54 -6.98 0.15
N ASP A 34 4.54 -6.36 -0.46
CA ASP A 34 5.88 -6.92 -0.60
C ASP A 34 6.55 -7.15 0.78
N ASP A 35 6.38 -6.24 1.75
CA ASP A 35 6.89 -6.36 3.12
C ASP A 35 6.35 -7.62 3.85
N CYS A 36 5.09 -7.99 3.59
CA CYS A 36 4.47 -9.21 4.14
C CYS A 36 4.51 -10.43 3.19
N GLY A 37 5.07 -10.27 1.98
CA GLY A 37 5.18 -11.33 0.98
C GLY A 37 3.84 -11.86 0.45
N LEU A 38 2.77 -11.06 0.51
CA LEU A 38 1.43 -11.47 0.07
C LEU A 38 1.07 -10.86 -1.29
N PRO A 39 0.39 -11.61 -2.17
CA PRO A 39 -0.12 -11.07 -3.42
C PRO A 39 -1.39 -10.22 -3.20
N ILE A 40 -1.62 -9.22 -4.06
CA ILE A 40 -2.83 -8.36 -4.01
C ILE A 40 -4.13 -9.16 -4.16
N GLN A 41 -4.08 -10.32 -4.81
CA GLN A 41 -5.21 -11.23 -5.00
C GLN A 41 -5.74 -11.83 -3.69
N ASP A 42 -4.94 -11.83 -2.62
CA ASP A 42 -5.37 -12.28 -1.30
C ASP A 42 -6.12 -11.19 -0.53
N MET A 43 -6.12 -9.94 -1.03
CA MET A 43 -6.78 -8.83 -0.37
C MET A 43 -8.30 -8.85 -0.61
N GLN A 44 -9.06 -8.88 0.48
CA GLN A 44 -10.53 -8.91 0.44
C GLN A 44 -11.16 -7.51 0.51
N ALA A 45 -10.45 -6.55 1.08
CA ALA A 45 -10.90 -5.17 1.24
C ALA A 45 -9.70 -4.21 1.23
N LEU A 46 -9.90 -3.04 0.64
CA LEU A 46 -8.95 -1.95 0.60
C LEU A 46 -9.64 -0.70 1.13
N TYR A 47 -8.98 0.01 2.03
CA TYR A 47 -9.46 1.26 2.61
C TYR A 47 -8.45 2.37 2.32
N CYS A 48 -8.93 3.53 1.86
CA CYS A 48 -8.11 4.72 1.61
C CYS A 48 -8.77 5.96 2.22
N GLY A 49 -7.97 6.94 2.62
CA GLY A 49 -8.39 8.18 3.26
C GLY A 49 -7.55 9.37 2.85
#